data_AF-A0A358J0Q8-F1
#
_entry.id   AF-A0A358J0Q8-F1
#
_cell.length_a   1.000
_cell.length_b   1.000
_cell.length_c   1.000
_cell.angle_alpha   90.00
_cell.angle_beta   90.00
_cell.angle_gamma   90.00
#
_symmetry.space_group_name_H-M   'P 1'
#
loop_
_entity.id
_entity.type
_entity.pdbx_description
1 polymer ?
#
loop_
_entity_poly.entity_id
_entity_poly.type
_entity_poly.pdbx_seq_one_letter_code
_entity_poly.pdbx_strand_id
1 'polypeptide(L)'
;MAVEPARASLIDGKAFSQTLVERVAAAAARLESAHGVKPGLAVVIVGEDPASQLYVRNKGETTLKAGMRSDTHRLPVETTQDELLALIAQLNADAGIHGILVQLPLPRHIDSAAVLDAISPDKDVDGFHVVNAGRLAVGLPGMIPCTPLGSLMLLKDQLGDLSGLNAVIVGRSNIVGKPMAQLLLGESCTVTIAHSRTRDLPALCRTADILVAAVGRPEMIKGDWIKPGATIIDVGINR
;
A
#
# COMPACT_ATOMS: atom_id res chain seq x y z
N MET A 1 14.53 -0.22 42.48
CA MET A 1 13.55 0.67 41.83
C MET A 1 13.14 0.00 40.54
N ALA A 2 11.87 -0.39 40.40
CA ALA A 2 11.38 -0.94 39.14
C ALA A 2 11.44 0.17 38.10
N VAL A 3 12.19 -0.06 37.02
CA VAL A 3 12.22 0.82 35.84
C VAL A 3 10.80 0.84 35.29
N GLU A 4 10.16 2.01 35.22
CA GLU A 4 8.88 2.14 34.51
C GLU A 4 9.08 1.60 33.09
N PRO A 5 8.21 0.71 32.59
CA PRO A 5 8.34 0.21 31.23
C PRO A 5 8.30 1.40 30.27
N ALA A 6 9.36 1.56 29.48
CA ALA A 6 9.43 2.62 28.48
C ALA A 6 8.20 2.53 27.56
N ARG A 7 7.38 3.57 27.58
CA ARG A 7 6.15 3.65 26.77
C ARG A 7 6.55 3.88 25.31
N ALA A 8 6.07 3.04 24.40
CA ALA A 8 6.28 3.22 22.97
C ALA A 8 5.66 4.54 22.49
N SER A 9 6.35 5.22 21.58
CA SER A 9 5.78 6.36 20.85
C SER A 9 4.76 5.86 19.82
N LEU A 10 3.62 6.53 19.69
CA LEU A 10 2.61 6.19 18.70
C LEU A 10 3.01 6.77 17.33
N ILE A 11 3.05 5.92 16.31
CA ILE A 11 3.11 6.37 14.92
C ILE A 11 1.70 6.77 14.48
N ASP A 12 1.40 8.07 14.51
CA ASP A 12 0.08 8.58 14.12
C ASP A 12 -0.06 8.69 12.60
N GLY A 13 -0.38 7.56 11.97
CA GLY A 13 -0.63 7.49 10.54
C GLY A 13 -1.82 8.34 10.07
N LYS A 14 -2.78 8.66 10.96
CA LYS A 14 -3.92 9.50 10.61
C LYS A 14 -3.47 10.95 10.44
N ALA A 15 -2.76 11.49 11.42
CA ALA A 15 -2.19 12.83 11.35
C ALA A 15 -1.26 12.96 10.13
N PHE A 16 -0.37 11.99 9.94
CA PHE A 16 0.54 11.98 8.79
C PHE A 16 -0.21 11.99 7.44
N SER A 17 -1.26 11.18 7.31
CA SER A 17 -2.06 11.12 6.08
C SER A 17 -2.77 12.44 5.76
N GLN A 18 -3.23 13.18 6.77
CA GLN A 18 -3.89 14.47 6.58
C GLN A 18 -2.91 15.50 5.98
N THR A 19 -1.72 15.61 6.57
CA THR A 19 -0.66 16.49 6.03
C THR A 19 -0.23 16.07 4.62
N LEU A 20 -0.20 14.76 4.33
CA LEU A 20 0.10 14.28 2.99
C LEU A 20 -0.97 14.71 1.97
N VAL A 21 -2.25 14.59 2.33
CA VAL A 21 -3.37 15.01 1.46
C VAL A 21 -3.29 16.51 1.16
N GLU A 22 -2.96 17.35 2.14
CA GLU A 22 -2.78 18.80 1.93
C GLU A 22 -1.65 19.10 0.94
N ARG A 23 -0.52 18.39 1.05
CA ARG A 23 0.60 18.52 0.11
C ARG A 23 0.22 18.11 -1.31
N VAL A 24 -0.54 17.01 -1.44
CA VAL A 24 -1.06 16.54 -2.73
C VAL A 24 -2.05 17.55 -3.30
N ALA A 25 -2.95 18.12 -2.48
CA ALA A 25 -3.90 19.15 -2.90
C ALA A 25 -3.20 20.37 -3.47
N ALA A 26 -2.14 20.85 -2.78
CA ALA A 26 -1.33 21.96 -3.27
C ALA A 26 -0.63 21.62 -4.59
N ALA A 27 -0.18 20.38 -4.79
CA ALA A 27 0.42 19.94 -6.04
C ALA A 27 -0.59 19.85 -7.18
N ALA A 28 -1.78 19.28 -6.93
CA ALA A 28 -2.87 19.20 -7.89
C ALA A 28 -3.32 20.60 -8.36
N ALA A 29 -3.48 21.54 -7.42
CA ALA A 29 -3.84 22.93 -7.74
C ALA A 29 -2.76 23.65 -8.59
N ARG A 30 -1.48 23.35 -8.37
CA ARG A 30 -0.40 23.86 -9.24
C ARG A 30 -0.46 23.25 -10.63
N LEU A 31 -0.74 21.96 -10.76
CA LEU A 31 -0.87 21.29 -12.04
C LEU A 31 -2.04 21.86 -12.87
N GLU A 32 -3.18 22.08 -12.21
CA GLU A 32 -4.38 22.66 -12.84
C GLU A 32 -4.14 24.11 -13.25
N SER A 33 -3.54 24.94 -12.40
CA SER A 33 -3.31 26.36 -12.71
C SER A 33 -2.20 26.58 -13.76
N ALA A 34 -1.14 25.79 -13.75
CA ALA A 34 0.00 25.96 -14.66
C ALA A 34 -0.19 25.25 -16.02
N HIS A 35 -0.92 24.14 -16.04
CA HIS A 35 -1.01 23.27 -17.22
C HIS A 35 -2.44 22.94 -17.65
N GLY A 36 -3.46 23.40 -16.92
CA GLY A 36 -4.85 23.03 -17.19
C GLY A 36 -5.15 21.54 -16.96
N VAL A 37 -4.25 20.82 -16.27
CA VAL A 37 -4.39 19.39 -16.04
C VAL A 37 -4.93 19.16 -14.64
N LYS A 38 -6.11 18.55 -14.56
CA LYS A 38 -6.69 18.05 -13.32
C LYS A 38 -6.41 16.56 -13.19
N PRO A 39 -5.58 16.12 -12.22
CA PRO A 39 -5.33 14.69 -12.03
C PRO A 39 -6.63 13.93 -11.79
N GLY A 40 -6.74 12.74 -12.38
CA GLY A 40 -7.96 11.94 -12.34
C GLY A 40 -7.69 10.52 -11.87
N LEU A 41 -8.47 10.06 -10.89
CA LEU A 41 -8.43 8.70 -10.37
C LEU A 41 -9.75 7.98 -10.70
N ALA A 42 -9.65 6.84 -11.37
CA ALA A 42 -10.75 5.90 -11.52
C ALA A 42 -10.63 4.77 -10.50
N VAL A 43 -11.69 4.51 -9.74
CA VAL A 43 -11.78 3.41 -8.78
C VAL A 43 -12.89 2.46 -9.22
N VAL A 44 -12.54 1.20 -9.43
CA VAL A 44 -13.46 0.14 -9.85
C VAL A 44 -13.70 -0.82 -8.69
N ILE A 45 -14.96 -1.12 -8.43
CA ILE A 45 -15.39 -2.13 -7.44
C ILE A 45 -16.42 -3.06 -8.06
N VAL A 46 -16.26 -4.35 -7.84
CA VAL A 46 -17.17 -5.40 -8.31
C VAL A 46 -17.77 -6.12 -7.11
N GLY A 47 -19.10 -6.09 -7.01
CA GLY A 47 -19.85 -6.68 -5.90
C GLY A 47 -19.97 -5.75 -4.67
N GLU A 48 -20.38 -6.35 -3.55
CA GLU A 48 -20.93 -5.61 -2.40
C GLU A 48 -20.19 -5.83 -1.08
N ASP A 49 -18.95 -6.33 -1.11
CA ASP A 49 -18.17 -6.54 0.12
C ASP A 49 -18.09 -5.26 0.99
N PRO A 50 -18.67 -5.24 2.21
CA PRO A 50 -18.80 -4.02 3.00
C PRO A 50 -17.46 -3.37 3.35
N ALA A 51 -16.40 -4.16 3.52
CA ALA A 51 -15.06 -3.63 3.78
C ALA A 51 -14.52 -2.88 2.55
N SER A 52 -14.63 -3.49 1.37
CA SER A 52 -14.26 -2.90 0.09
C SER A 52 -15.03 -1.61 -0.20
N GLN A 53 -16.33 -1.58 0.10
CA GLN A 53 -17.18 -0.40 -0.06
C GLN A 53 -16.69 0.80 0.76
N LEU A 54 -16.26 0.56 2.01
CA LEU A 54 -15.69 1.60 2.87
C LEU A 54 -14.37 2.14 2.29
N TYR A 55 -13.48 1.25 1.84
CA TYR A 55 -12.20 1.66 1.26
C TYR A 55 -12.39 2.51 0.00
N VAL A 56 -13.29 2.09 -0.90
CA VAL A 56 -13.58 2.81 -2.14
C VAL A 56 -14.18 4.18 -1.86
N ARG A 57 -15.12 4.27 -0.90
CA ARG A 57 -15.67 5.56 -0.47
C ARG A 57 -14.57 6.49 0.05
N ASN A 58 -13.72 6.00 0.94
CA ASN A 58 -12.63 6.80 1.50
C ASN A 58 -11.64 7.26 0.42
N LYS A 59 -11.30 6.40 -0.55
CA LYS A 59 -10.45 6.75 -1.71
C LYS A 59 -11.07 7.88 -2.54
N GLY A 60 -12.37 7.77 -2.88
CA GLY A 60 -13.08 8.80 -3.62
C GLY A 60 -13.15 10.14 -2.86
N GLU A 61 -13.54 10.11 -1.59
CA GLU A 61 -13.58 11.31 -0.75
C GLU A 61 -12.21 11.99 -0.61
N THR A 62 -11.13 11.21 -0.46
CA THR A 62 -9.78 11.75 -0.31
C THR A 62 -9.28 12.36 -1.60
N THR A 63 -9.60 11.74 -2.75
CA THR A 63 -9.30 12.27 -4.09
C THR A 63 -9.98 13.62 -4.31
N LEU A 64 -11.27 13.72 -3.96
CA LEU A 64 -12.02 14.97 -4.06
C LEU A 64 -11.46 16.05 -3.10
N LYS A 65 -11.12 15.67 -1.86
CA LYS A 65 -10.46 16.58 -0.90
C LYS A 65 -9.12 17.10 -1.39
N ALA A 66 -8.39 16.29 -2.17
CA ALA A 66 -7.15 16.70 -2.82
C ALA A 66 -7.37 17.57 -4.08
N GLY A 67 -8.61 17.94 -4.41
CA GLY A 67 -8.94 18.75 -5.58
C GLY A 67 -8.84 18.00 -6.92
N MET A 68 -8.77 16.67 -6.90
CA MET A 68 -8.63 15.82 -8.09
C MET A 68 -9.98 15.39 -8.65
N ARG A 69 -10.02 14.94 -9.92
CA ARG A 69 -11.17 14.22 -10.50
C ARG A 69 -11.23 12.81 -9.89
N SER A 70 -12.42 12.39 -9.50
CA SER A 70 -12.68 11.08 -8.89
C SER A 70 -13.85 10.40 -9.59
N ASP A 71 -13.56 9.30 -10.27
CA ASP A 71 -14.53 8.51 -11.00
C ASP A 71 -14.67 7.16 -10.29
N THR A 72 -15.86 6.81 -9.78
CA THR A 72 -16.09 5.54 -9.09
C THR A 72 -17.05 4.67 -9.90
N HIS A 73 -16.54 3.54 -10.38
CA HIS A 73 -17.31 2.54 -11.14
C HIS A 73 -17.73 1.42 -10.20
N ARG A 74 -19.04 1.29 -9.99
CA ARG A 74 -19.65 0.26 -9.14
C ARG A 74 -20.32 -0.75 -10.05
N LEU A 75 -19.78 -1.96 -10.07
CA LEU A 75 -20.22 -3.05 -10.93
C LEU A 75 -20.89 -4.14 -10.07
N PRO A 76 -21.98 -4.76 -10.55
CA PRO A 76 -22.63 -5.85 -9.85
C PRO A 76 -21.70 -7.06 -9.70
N VAL A 77 -21.98 -7.94 -8.74
CA VAL A 77 -21.20 -9.17 -8.54
C VAL A 77 -21.20 -10.05 -9.80
N GLU A 78 -22.27 -10.02 -10.59
CA GLU A 78 -22.42 -10.81 -11.82
C GLU A 78 -21.64 -10.27 -13.03
N THR A 79 -20.93 -9.14 -12.89
CA THR A 79 -20.08 -8.63 -13.96
C THR A 79 -19.09 -9.68 -14.42
N THR A 80 -19.04 -9.88 -15.73
CA THR A 80 -18.14 -10.84 -16.37
C THR A 80 -16.72 -10.27 -16.45
N GLN A 81 -15.74 -11.16 -16.65
CA GLN A 81 -14.37 -10.73 -16.87
C GLN A 81 -14.24 -9.81 -18.09
N ASP A 82 -14.91 -10.14 -19.19
CA ASP A 82 -14.83 -9.37 -20.43
C ASP A 82 -15.40 -7.96 -20.28
N GLU A 83 -16.50 -7.79 -19.55
CA GLU A 83 -17.07 -6.48 -19.23
C GLU A 83 -16.11 -5.63 -18.39
N LEU A 84 -15.46 -6.24 -17.38
CA LEU A 84 -14.48 -5.55 -16.55
C LEU A 84 -13.23 -5.15 -17.35
N LEU A 85 -12.72 -6.04 -18.20
CA LEU A 85 -11.58 -5.75 -19.07
C LEU A 85 -11.90 -4.65 -20.09
N ALA A 86 -13.13 -4.63 -20.63
CA ALA A 86 -13.59 -3.58 -21.53
C ALA A 86 -13.62 -2.20 -20.82
N LEU A 87 -14.10 -2.14 -19.57
CA LEU A 87 -14.05 -0.91 -18.77
C LEU A 87 -12.60 -0.47 -18.54
N ILE A 88 -11.70 -1.38 -18.17
CA ILE A 88 -10.28 -1.04 -17.95
C ILE A 88 -9.64 -0.51 -19.23
N ALA A 89 -9.94 -1.09 -20.38
CA ALA A 89 -9.48 -0.58 -21.68
C ALA A 89 -9.97 0.86 -21.94
N GLN A 90 -11.23 1.17 -21.62
CA GLN A 90 -11.77 2.53 -21.73
C GLN A 90 -11.02 3.51 -20.80
N LEU A 91 -10.78 3.11 -19.54
CA LEU A 91 -10.07 3.95 -18.57
C LEU A 91 -8.58 4.14 -18.94
N ASN A 92 -7.95 3.13 -19.53
CA ASN A 92 -6.60 3.27 -20.08
C ASN A 92 -6.55 4.29 -21.22
N ALA A 93 -7.58 4.35 -22.06
CA ALA A 93 -7.68 5.28 -23.18
C ALA A 93 -8.10 6.71 -22.78
N ASP A 94 -8.79 6.89 -21.64
CA ASP A 94 -9.21 8.22 -21.16
C ASP A 94 -8.00 9.06 -20.71
N ALA A 95 -7.67 10.11 -21.47
CA ALA A 95 -6.58 11.04 -21.15
C ALA A 95 -6.82 11.87 -19.87
N GLY A 96 -8.07 11.97 -19.40
CA GLY A 96 -8.41 12.59 -18.13
C GLY A 96 -8.21 11.68 -16.91
N ILE A 97 -8.01 10.37 -17.12
CA ILE A 97 -7.71 9.40 -16.07
C ILE A 97 -6.21 9.13 -16.04
N HIS A 98 -5.60 9.41 -14.91
CA HIS A 98 -4.15 9.29 -14.67
C HIS A 98 -3.82 8.11 -13.75
N GLY A 99 -4.79 7.65 -12.96
CA GLY A 99 -4.68 6.47 -12.13
C GLY A 99 -5.92 5.60 -12.19
N ILE A 100 -5.73 4.29 -12.19
CA ILE A 100 -6.78 3.27 -12.14
C ILE A 100 -6.51 2.39 -10.93
N LEU A 101 -7.55 2.14 -10.15
CA LEU A 101 -7.51 1.20 -9.03
C LEU A 101 -8.67 0.23 -9.15
N VAL A 102 -8.37 -1.07 -9.13
CA VAL A 102 -9.39 -2.12 -9.02
C VAL A 102 -9.37 -2.68 -7.60
N GLN A 103 -10.48 -2.52 -6.87
CA GLN A 103 -10.58 -2.95 -5.49
C GLN A 103 -10.65 -4.48 -5.40
N LEU A 104 -9.73 -5.08 -4.65
CA LEU A 104 -9.69 -6.51 -4.33
C LEU A 104 -10.38 -6.80 -2.98
N PRO A 105 -10.87 -8.04 -2.76
CA PRO A 105 -10.90 -9.16 -3.70
C PRO A 105 -11.98 -9.01 -4.77
N LEU A 106 -11.73 -9.51 -5.96
CA LEU A 106 -12.74 -9.64 -7.01
C LEU A 106 -13.59 -10.91 -6.80
N PRO A 107 -14.80 -10.97 -7.38
CA PRO A 107 -15.59 -12.21 -7.42
C PRO A 107 -14.81 -13.40 -7.98
N ARG A 108 -15.12 -14.61 -7.50
CA ARG A 108 -14.34 -15.83 -7.80
C ARG A 108 -14.28 -16.22 -9.28
N HIS A 109 -15.25 -15.78 -10.10
CA HIS A 109 -15.28 -16.05 -11.53
C HIS A 109 -14.42 -15.10 -12.37
N ILE A 110 -13.80 -14.09 -11.74
CA ILE A 110 -12.91 -13.14 -12.42
C ILE A 110 -11.46 -13.45 -12.03
N ASP A 111 -10.60 -13.61 -13.04
CA ASP A 111 -9.16 -13.71 -12.82
C ASP A 111 -8.58 -12.34 -12.44
N SER A 112 -8.23 -12.19 -11.16
CA SER A 112 -7.64 -10.95 -10.66
C SER A 112 -6.28 -10.63 -11.29
N ALA A 113 -5.50 -11.65 -11.69
CA ALA A 113 -4.20 -11.41 -12.33
C ALA A 113 -4.39 -10.80 -13.72
N ALA A 114 -5.29 -11.37 -14.52
CA ALA A 114 -5.62 -10.85 -15.85
C ALA A 114 -6.13 -9.40 -15.78
N VAL A 115 -6.95 -9.08 -14.76
CA VAL A 115 -7.47 -7.74 -14.54
C VAL A 115 -6.37 -6.74 -14.17
N LEU A 116 -5.46 -7.11 -13.26
CA LEU A 116 -4.35 -6.25 -12.85
C LEU A 116 -3.36 -6.02 -14.01
N ASP A 117 -3.07 -7.04 -14.80
CA ASP A 117 -2.20 -6.95 -15.99
C ASP A 117 -2.83 -6.14 -17.14
N ALA A 118 -4.16 -5.96 -17.14
CA ALA A 118 -4.84 -5.13 -18.12
C ALA A 118 -4.72 -3.63 -17.84
N ILE A 119 -4.38 -3.23 -16.60
CA ILE A 119 -4.18 -1.83 -16.25
C ILE A 119 -2.85 -1.37 -16.85
N SER A 120 -2.81 -0.22 -17.54
CA SER A 120 -1.54 0.33 -18.02
C SER A 120 -0.56 0.50 -16.83
N PRO A 121 0.70 0.05 -16.91
CA PRO A 121 1.68 0.21 -15.84
C PRO A 121 1.83 1.66 -15.38
N ASP A 122 1.64 2.62 -16.28
CA ASP A 122 1.80 4.04 -15.98
C ASP A 122 0.53 4.67 -15.36
N LYS A 123 -0.59 3.93 -15.37
CA LYS A 123 -1.83 4.27 -14.64
C LYS A 123 -2.10 3.36 -13.44
N ASP A 124 -1.28 2.35 -13.18
CA ASP A 124 -1.40 1.43 -12.04
C ASP A 124 -0.92 2.10 -10.74
N VAL A 125 -1.73 3.02 -10.22
CA VAL A 125 -1.41 3.79 -9.01
C VAL A 125 -1.45 2.97 -7.72
N ASP A 126 -1.98 1.73 -7.78
CA ASP A 126 -1.89 0.77 -6.66
C ASP A 126 -0.60 -0.08 -6.70
N GLY A 127 0.15 -0.01 -7.81
CA GLY A 127 1.48 -0.60 -7.97
C GLY A 127 1.52 -2.13 -8.08
N PHE A 128 0.40 -2.76 -8.44
CA PHE A 128 0.30 -4.23 -8.47
C PHE A 128 0.62 -4.85 -9.83
N HIS A 129 0.76 -4.04 -10.88
CA HIS A 129 1.14 -4.50 -12.20
C HIS A 129 2.55 -5.11 -12.17
N VAL A 130 2.74 -6.26 -12.82
CA VAL A 130 4.02 -7.00 -12.79
C VAL A 130 5.20 -6.16 -13.27
N VAL A 131 5.00 -5.30 -14.28
CA VAL A 131 6.00 -4.32 -14.76
C VAL A 131 6.44 -3.37 -13.65
N ASN A 132 5.52 -2.84 -12.83
CA ASN A 132 5.86 -1.96 -11.71
C ASN A 132 6.56 -2.72 -10.58
N ALA A 133 6.13 -3.94 -10.28
CA ALA A 133 6.85 -4.82 -9.35
C ALA A 133 8.28 -5.11 -9.83
N GLY A 134 8.46 -5.33 -11.15
CA GLY A 134 9.76 -5.49 -11.78
C GLY A 134 10.61 -4.22 -11.70
N ARG A 135 10.05 -3.05 -12.05
CA ARG A 135 10.70 -1.73 -11.93
C ARG A 135 11.22 -1.52 -10.50
N LEU A 136 10.37 -1.75 -9.49
CA LEU A 136 10.76 -1.66 -8.08
C LEU A 136 11.91 -2.61 -7.72
N ALA A 137 11.84 -3.87 -8.16
CA ALA A 137 12.84 -4.88 -7.83
C ALA A 137 14.25 -4.58 -8.40
N VAL A 138 14.33 -3.82 -9.50
CA VAL A 138 15.61 -3.40 -10.11
C VAL A 138 15.95 -1.93 -9.83
N GLY A 139 15.20 -1.25 -8.97
CA GLY A 139 15.45 0.15 -8.61
C GLY A 139 15.14 1.17 -9.73
N LEU A 140 14.26 0.83 -10.68
CA LEU A 140 13.80 1.74 -11.71
C LEU A 140 12.58 2.55 -11.25
N PRO A 141 12.38 3.77 -11.78
CA PRO A 141 11.16 4.54 -11.54
C PRO A 141 9.90 3.79 -11.98
N GLY A 142 8.83 3.89 -11.21
CA GLY A 142 7.54 3.27 -11.48
C GLY A 142 6.55 3.53 -10.35
N MET A 143 5.32 3.06 -10.52
CA MET A 143 4.36 3.06 -9.42
C MET A 143 4.76 2.00 -8.38
N ILE A 144 4.47 2.27 -7.11
CA ILE A 144 4.91 1.45 -5.98
C ILE A 144 3.65 1.06 -5.18
N PRO A 145 3.55 -0.20 -4.71
CA PRO A 145 2.47 -0.62 -3.82
C PRO A 145 2.22 0.35 -2.66
N CYS A 146 0.98 0.82 -2.56
CA CYS A 146 0.59 1.92 -1.65
C CYS A 146 0.89 1.62 -0.18
N THR A 147 0.55 0.42 0.29
CA THR A 147 0.72 0.06 1.71
C THR A 147 2.20 0.03 2.12
N PRO A 148 3.11 -0.68 1.41
CA PRO A 148 4.55 -0.57 1.64
C PRO A 148 5.11 0.84 1.57
N LEU A 149 4.69 1.63 0.57
CA LEU A 149 5.18 3.01 0.44
C LEU A 149 4.74 3.87 1.63
N GLY A 150 3.47 3.78 2.04
CA GLY A 150 2.97 4.47 3.22
C GLY A 150 3.71 4.05 4.50
N SER A 151 3.95 2.75 4.68
CA SER A 151 4.76 2.24 5.79
C SER A 151 6.19 2.80 5.77
N LEU A 152 6.82 2.87 4.60
CA LEU A 152 8.15 3.46 4.47
C LEU A 152 8.15 4.96 4.83
N MET A 153 7.15 5.71 4.35
CA MET A 153 7.02 7.14 4.68
C MET A 153 6.91 7.37 6.18
N LEU A 154 6.12 6.55 6.88
CA LEU A 154 5.99 6.61 8.34
C LEU A 154 7.29 6.22 9.05
N LEU A 155 8.02 5.21 8.57
CA LEU A 155 9.32 4.83 9.13
C LEU A 155 10.33 5.97 9.00
N LYS A 156 10.41 6.61 7.82
CA LYS A 156 11.32 7.73 7.58
C LYS A 156 10.96 8.97 8.40
N ASP A 157 9.67 9.23 8.59
CA ASP A 157 9.19 10.31 9.46
C ASP A 157 9.64 10.12 10.92
N GLN A 158 9.65 8.87 11.41
CA GLN A 158 9.97 8.56 12.80
C GLN A 158 11.46 8.33 13.07
N LEU A 159 12.17 7.70 12.14
CA LEU A 159 13.56 7.26 12.32
C LEU A 159 14.57 8.11 11.53
N GLY A 160 14.13 8.85 10.52
CA GLY A 160 15.01 9.58 9.61
C GLY A 160 15.75 8.62 8.68
N ASP A 161 17.06 8.46 8.89
CA ASP A 161 17.92 7.57 8.11
C ASP A 161 17.71 6.11 8.54
N LEU A 162 17.42 5.24 7.58
CA LEU A 162 17.18 3.81 7.82
C LEU A 162 18.41 2.95 7.52
N SER A 163 19.51 3.56 7.08
CA SER A 163 20.72 2.88 6.65
C SER A 163 21.30 2.01 7.77
N GLY A 164 21.57 0.74 7.44
CA GLY A 164 22.17 -0.23 8.36
C GLY A 164 21.22 -0.84 9.41
N LEU A 165 19.98 -0.35 9.53
CA LEU A 165 18.98 -0.97 10.42
C LEU A 165 18.62 -2.38 9.96
N ASN A 166 18.41 -3.28 10.91
CA ASN A 166 17.93 -4.64 10.63
C ASN A 166 16.40 -4.65 10.57
N ALA A 167 15.84 -4.83 9.38
CA ALA A 167 14.42 -4.88 9.16
C ALA A 167 13.94 -6.32 8.93
N VAL A 168 12.98 -6.76 9.75
CA VAL A 168 12.32 -8.07 9.62
C VAL A 168 10.88 -7.85 9.16
N ILE A 169 10.53 -8.43 8.02
CA ILE A 169 9.16 -8.43 7.50
C ILE A 169 8.58 -9.82 7.70
N VAL A 170 7.51 -9.92 8.48
CA VAL A 170 6.76 -11.18 8.66
C VAL A 170 5.58 -11.17 7.71
N GLY A 171 5.72 -11.87 6.59
CA GLY A 171 4.75 -11.87 5.49
C GLY A 171 5.45 -11.67 4.15
N ARG A 172 5.00 -12.39 3.12
CA ARG A 172 5.61 -12.38 1.78
C ARG A 172 4.60 -12.28 0.64
N SER A 173 3.47 -11.63 0.91
CA SER A 173 2.46 -11.37 -0.12
C SER A 173 3.04 -10.49 -1.24
N ASN A 174 2.47 -10.60 -2.44
CA ASN A 174 2.89 -9.78 -3.59
C ASN A 174 2.57 -8.29 -3.39
N ILE A 175 1.55 -7.97 -2.58
CA ILE A 175 1.04 -6.61 -2.39
C ILE A 175 1.64 -5.87 -1.19
N VAL A 176 2.22 -6.59 -0.21
CA VAL A 176 2.83 -5.97 0.98
C VAL A 176 4.23 -6.49 1.24
N GLY A 177 4.38 -7.78 1.55
CA GLY A 177 5.63 -8.29 2.10
C GLY A 177 6.85 -8.16 1.16
N LYS A 178 6.69 -8.60 -0.09
CA LYS A 178 7.75 -8.50 -1.11
C LYS A 178 8.12 -7.05 -1.46
N PRO A 179 7.17 -6.15 -1.81
CA PRO A 179 7.50 -4.76 -2.09
C PRO A 179 8.07 -4.02 -0.88
N MET A 180 7.59 -4.28 0.34
CA MET A 180 8.17 -3.68 1.55
C MET A 180 9.65 -4.04 1.72
N ALA A 181 10.01 -5.31 1.45
CA ALA A 181 11.40 -5.74 1.50
C ALA A 181 12.28 -5.01 0.47
N GLN A 182 11.78 -4.79 -0.75
CA GLN A 182 12.52 -4.04 -1.78
C GLN A 182 12.68 -2.57 -1.41
N LEU A 183 11.64 -1.94 -0.86
CA LEU A 183 11.71 -0.56 -0.41
C LEU A 183 12.72 -0.35 0.73
N LEU A 184 12.71 -1.21 1.75
CA LEU A 184 13.66 -1.13 2.85
C LEU A 184 15.10 -1.42 2.40
N LEU A 185 15.26 -2.35 1.45
CA LEU A 185 16.56 -2.59 0.83
C LEU A 185 17.05 -1.35 0.07
N GLY A 186 16.16 -0.66 -0.65
CA GLY A 186 16.47 0.61 -1.33
C GLY A 186 16.87 1.74 -0.38
N GLU A 187 16.45 1.67 0.88
CA GLU A 187 16.84 2.60 1.96
C GLU A 187 18.02 2.05 2.78
N SER A 188 18.78 1.11 2.21
CA SER A 188 20.01 0.55 2.79
C SER A 188 19.83 -0.20 4.13
N CYS A 189 18.64 -0.71 4.42
CA CYS A 189 18.45 -1.64 5.54
C CYS A 189 19.05 -3.03 5.24
N THR A 190 19.46 -3.76 6.28
CA THR A 190 19.60 -5.22 6.19
C THR A 190 18.22 -5.84 6.29
N VAL A 191 17.77 -6.58 5.28
CA VAL A 191 16.37 -7.04 5.20
C VAL A 191 16.25 -8.55 5.33
N THR A 192 15.41 -9.03 6.25
CA THR A 192 15.01 -10.44 6.34
C THR A 192 13.51 -10.60 6.11
N ILE A 193 13.13 -11.50 5.19
CA ILE A 193 11.74 -11.86 4.94
C ILE A 193 11.41 -13.18 5.65
N ALA A 194 10.48 -13.12 6.60
CA ALA A 194 9.97 -14.26 7.33
C ALA A 194 8.56 -14.66 6.87
N HIS A 195 8.18 -15.92 7.08
CA HIS A 195 6.87 -16.46 6.67
C HIS A 195 6.50 -17.71 7.46
N SER A 196 5.38 -18.34 7.13
CA SER A 196 4.84 -19.54 7.79
C SER A 196 5.74 -20.79 7.80
N ARG A 197 6.91 -20.74 7.14
CA ARG A 197 7.90 -21.83 7.12
C ARG A 197 9.23 -21.43 7.77
N THR A 198 9.31 -20.23 8.34
CA THR A 198 10.46 -19.79 9.14
C THR A 198 10.50 -20.61 10.42
N ARG A 199 11.66 -21.24 10.72
CA ARG A 199 11.79 -22.22 11.82
C ARG A 199 11.65 -21.59 13.21
N ASP A 200 12.40 -20.54 13.48
CA ASP A 200 12.36 -19.80 14.75
C ASP A 200 11.99 -18.34 14.49
N LEU A 201 10.70 -18.15 14.19
CA LEU A 201 10.15 -16.82 13.97
C LEU A 201 10.29 -15.89 15.19
N PRO A 202 10.05 -16.34 16.45
CA PRO A 202 10.26 -15.51 17.63
C PRO A 202 11.69 -14.99 17.75
N ALA A 203 12.70 -15.85 17.61
CA ALA A 203 14.10 -15.42 17.70
C ALA A 203 14.46 -14.41 16.62
N LEU A 204 13.96 -14.62 15.39
CA LEU A 204 14.20 -13.70 14.29
C LEU A 204 13.58 -12.31 14.55
N CYS A 205 12.33 -12.26 15.01
CA CYS A 205 11.67 -10.99 15.37
C CYS A 205 12.44 -10.19 16.43
N ARG A 206 13.07 -10.87 17.40
CA ARG A 206 13.88 -10.23 18.46
C ARG A 206 15.17 -9.57 17.94
N THR A 207 15.55 -9.81 16.70
CA THR A 207 16.70 -9.14 16.07
C THR A 207 16.34 -7.81 15.41
N ALA A 208 15.05 -7.55 15.18
CA ALA A 208 14.58 -6.48 14.32
C ALA A 208 14.67 -5.09 14.99
N ASP A 209 15.33 -4.15 14.35
CA ASP A 209 15.19 -2.71 14.64
C ASP A 209 13.85 -2.19 14.09
N ILE A 210 13.47 -2.69 12.91
CA ILE A 210 12.18 -2.45 12.27
C ILE A 210 11.45 -3.78 12.09
N LEU A 211 10.29 -3.93 12.71
CA LEU A 211 9.45 -5.12 12.56
C LEU A 211 8.17 -4.77 11.80
N VAL A 212 8.00 -5.33 10.60
CA VAL A 212 6.78 -5.17 9.79
C VAL A 212 5.94 -6.45 9.87
N ALA A 213 4.76 -6.38 10.49
CA ALA A 213 3.82 -7.49 10.57
C ALA A 213 2.78 -7.41 9.43
N ALA A 214 2.87 -8.34 8.46
CA ALA A 214 2.02 -8.39 7.28
C ALA A 214 1.43 -9.80 7.07
N VAL A 215 0.89 -10.38 8.15
CA VAL A 215 0.49 -11.80 8.21
C VAL A 215 -1.01 -12.06 8.03
N GLY A 216 -1.87 -11.04 8.16
CA GLY A 216 -3.32 -11.21 8.08
C GLY A 216 -3.89 -12.16 9.12
N ARG A 217 -3.26 -12.23 10.30
CA ARG A 217 -3.68 -13.04 11.44
C ARG A 217 -3.64 -12.21 12.72
N PRO A 218 -4.75 -12.11 13.46
CA PRO A 218 -4.81 -11.28 14.66
C PRO A 218 -3.80 -11.77 15.69
N GLU A 219 -3.11 -10.81 16.33
CA GLU A 219 -2.21 -11.03 17.47
C GLU A 219 -1.14 -12.13 17.28
N MET A 220 -0.73 -12.39 16.03
CA MET A 220 0.25 -13.44 15.75
C MET A 220 1.62 -13.13 16.32
N ILE A 221 2.06 -11.88 16.22
CA ILE A 221 3.32 -11.41 16.81
C ILE A 221 3.06 -11.08 18.28
N LYS A 222 3.87 -11.66 19.18
CA LYS A 222 3.73 -11.49 20.63
C LYS A 222 4.70 -10.44 21.16
N GLY A 223 4.33 -9.83 22.29
CA GLY A 223 5.11 -8.77 22.94
C GLY A 223 6.56 -9.16 23.22
N ASP A 224 6.78 -10.40 23.65
CA ASP A 224 8.11 -10.94 23.99
C ASP A 224 8.97 -11.27 22.75
N TRP A 225 8.43 -11.14 21.54
CA TRP A 225 9.17 -11.30 20.29
C TRP A 225 9.78 -9.98 19.82
N ILE A 226 9.39 -8.86 20.42
CA ILE A 226 9.80 -7.52 20.01
C ILE A 226 11.10 -7.16 20.71
N LYS A 227 12.10 -6.74 19.93
CA LYS A 227 13.34 -6.17 20.46
C LYS A 227 13.05 -4.87 21.23
N PRO A 228 13.58 -4.68 22.46
CA PRO A 228 13.48 -3.39 23.14
C PRO A 228 14.00 -2.25 22.26
N GLY A 229 13.19 -1.19 22.10
CA GLY A 229 13.51 -0.05 21.25
C GLY A 229 13.19 -0.23 19.75
N ALA A 230 12.61 -1.36 19.33
CA ALA A 230 12.19 -1.56 17.95
C ALA A 230 11.04 -0.64 17.53
N THR A 231 11.03 -0.29 16.25
CA THR A 231 9.89 0.36 15.57
C THR A 231 9.03 -0.70 14.90
N ILE A 232 7.72 -0.65 15.14
CA ILE A 232 6.78 -1.68 14.68
C ILE A 232 5.78 -1.05 13.73
N ILE A 233 5.63 -1.68 12.56
CA ILE A 233 4.54 -1.40 11.63
C ILE A 233 3.64 -2.64 11.56
N ASP A 234 2.46 -2.56 12.18
CA ASP A 234 1.44 -3.60 12.03
C ASP A 234 0.50 -3.22 10.88
N VAL A 235 0.56 -4.01 9.80
CA VAL A 235 -0.24 -3.80 8.58
C VAL A 235 -1.60 -4.49 8.70
N GLY A 236 -1.77 -5.39 9.67
CA GLY A 236 -2.99 -6.18 9.83
C GLY A 236 -4.18 -5.34 10.29
N ILE A 237 -5.24 -5.33 9.49
CA ILE A 237 -6.56 -4.84 9.92
C ILE A 237 -7.49 -6.06 9.97
N ASN A 238 -7.76 -6.56 11.18
CA ASN A 238 -8.67 -7.67 11.41
C ASN A 238 -9.95 -7.12 12.04
N ARG A 239 -11.11 -7.61 11.60
CA ARG A 239 -12.43 -7.32 12.19
C ARG A 239 -12.99 -8.58 12.84
#